data_AF-A0A1F4AFQ2-F1
#
_entry.id   AF-A0A1F4AFQ2-F1
#
_cell.length_a   1.000
_cell.length_b   1.000
_cell.length_c   1.000
_cell.angle_alpha   90.00
_cell.angle_beta   90.00
_cell.angle_gamma   90.00
#
_symmetry.space_group_name_H-M   'P 1'
#
loop_
_entity.id
_entity.type
_entity.pdbx_description
1 polymer ?
#
loop_
_entity_poly.entity_id
_entity_poly.type
_entity_poly.pdbx_seq_one_letter_code
_entity_poly.pdbx_strand_id
1 'polypeptide(L)'
;MEPTIADGSYCLFAAPVEGTRQGRTVLVQLRDSLDPETGERYTVKRYESEKAVSDDGTWRHVKVTLKPMNRDFQPIELTCEDEGSVQVIAEVLEVLG
;
A
#
# COMPACT_ATOMS: atom_id res chain seq x y z
N MET A 1 -8.60 -5.19 -6.71
CA MET A 1 -7.46 -4.56 -7.41
C MET A 1 -7.58 -4.76 -8.93
N GLU A 2 -8.81 -4.72 -9.43
CA GLU A 2 -9.11 -4.96 -10.84
C GLU A 2 -8.57 -3.83 -11.75
N PRO A 3 -8.27 -4.12 -13.03
CA PRO A 3 -8.38 -5.44 -13.67
C PRO A 3 -7.19 -6.37 -13.40
N THR A 4 -6.13 -5.88 -12.74
CA THR A 4 -4.88 -6.64 -12.57
C THR A 4 -5.01 -7.82 -11.61
N ILE A 5 -5.81 -7.67 -10.55
CA ILE A 5 -6.12 -8.73 -9.58
C ILE A 5 -7.64 -8.72 -9.39
N ALA A 6 -8.29 -9.73 -9.93
CA ALA A 6 -9.73 -9.94 -9.80
C ALA A 6 -10.09 -10.42 -8.39
N ASP A 7 -11.36 -10.23 -8.02
CA ASP A 7 -11.88 -10.83 -6.78
C ASP A 7 -11.75 -12.36 -6.82
N GLY A 8 -11.36 -12.95 -5.69
CA GLY A 8 -11.13 -14.39 -5.56
C GLY A 8 -9.84 -14.94 -6.17
N SER A 9 -9.00 -14.12 -6.84
CA SER A 9 -7.69 -14.57 -7.34
C SER A 9 -6.74 -14.96 -6.21
N TYR A 10 -5.87 -15.95 -6.46
CA TYR A 10 -4.79 -16.30 -5.55
C TYR A 10 -3.54 -15.49 -5.90
N CYS A 11 -2.90 -14.88 -4.91
CA CYS A 11 -1.65 -14.15 -5.11
C CYS A 11 -0.48 -14.93 -4.52
N LEU A 12 0.60 -15.08 -5.30
CA LEU A 12 1.89 -15.53 -4.80
C LEU A 12 2.63 -14.33 -4.19
N PHE A 13 3.07 -14.49 -2.95
CA PHE A 13 3.74 -13.43 -2.19
C PHE A 13 5.18 -13.77 -1.86
N ALA A 14 6.05 -12.75 -1.82
CA ALA A 14 7.41 -12.85 -1.27
C ALA A 14 7.60 -11.91 -0.08
N ALA A 15 8.18 -12.45 0.99
CA ALA A 15 8.48 -11.73 2.22
C ALA A 15 9.89 -12.07 2.74
N PRO A 16 10.62 -11.10 3.35
CA PRO A 16 10.24 -9.70 3.44
C PRO A 16 10.33 -9.00 2.08
N VAL A 17 9.77 -7.79 1.98
CA VAL A 17 9.94 -6.98 0.76
C VAL A 17 11.37 -6.46 0.71
N GLU A 18 12.19 -7.02 -0.17
CA GLU A 18 13.58 -6.59 -0.36
C GLU A 18 13.66 -5.38 -1.31
N GLY A 19 14.49 -4.39 -0.97
CA GLY A 19 14.68 -3.19 -1.79
C GLY A 19 13.57 -2.14 -1.64
N THR A 20 13.30 -1.39 -2.71
CA THR A 20 12.28 -0.33 -2.69
C THR A 20 10.87 -0.92 -2.75
N ARG A 21 9.94 -0.34 -1.98
CA ARG A 21 8.50 -0.63 -2.08
C ARG A 21 7.84 0.19 -3.19
N GLN A 22 8.51 1.22 -3.70
CA GLN A 22 7.95 2.16 -4.66
C GLN A 22 7.43 1.48 -5.93
N GLY A 23 6.17 1.74 -6.24
CA GLY A 23 5.49 1.25 -7.43
C GLY A 23 5.10 -0.23 -7.41
N ARG A 24 5.40 -0.98 -6.33
CA ARG A 24 5.08 -2.41 -6.21
C ARG A 24 3.67 -2.61 -5.66
N THR A 25 3.04 -3.70 -6.07
CA THR A 25 1.82 -4.19 -5.43
C THR A 25 2.20 -4.98 -4.19
N VAL A 26 1.68 -4.59 -3.03
CA VAL A 26 2.09 -5.13 -1.75
C VAL A 26 0.90 -5.51 -0.89
N LEU A 27 1.09 -6.53 -0.05
CA LEU A 27 0.21 -6.85 1.06
C LEU A 27 0.57 -5.94 2.25
N VAL A 28 -0.40 -5.18 2.71
CA VAL A 28 -0.26 -4.26 3.85
C VAL A 28 -1.21 -4.68 4.95
N GLN A 29 -0.71 -4.72 6.18
CA GLN A 29 -1.51 -4.78 7.39
C GLN A 29 -1.77 -3.36 7.89
N LEU A 30 -3.04 -3.02 8.05
CA LEU A 30 -3.53 -1.83 8.73
C LEU A 30 -3.71 -2.19 10.21
N ARG A 31 -2.89 -1.59 11.09
CA ARG A 31 -2.89 -1.92 12.53
C ARG A 31 -3.95 -1.15 13.30
N ASP A 32 -4.04 0.14 12.99
CA ASP A 32 -4.91 1.09 13.70
C ASP A 32 -6.11 1.55 12.87
N SER A 33 -6.27 0.97 11.68
CA SER A 33 -7.38 1.24 10.77
C SER A 33 -7.87 -0.04 10.09
N LEU A 34 -9.01 0.06 9.41
CA LEU A 34 -9.57 -1.00 8.58
C LEU A 34 -9.57 -0.53 7.13
N ASP A 35 -9.47 -1.47 6.20
CA ASP A 35 -9.66 -1.18 4.79
C ASP A 35 -11.11 -0.70 4.60
N PRO A 36 -11.33 0.48 4.02
CA PRO A 36 -12.68 1.05 3.88
C PRO A 36 -13.58 0.26 2.92
N GLU A 37 -13.01 -0.59 2.07
CA GLU A 37 -13.70 -1.40 1.07
C GLU A 37 -14.21 -2.71 1.69
N THR A 38 -13.38 -3.36 2.52
CA THR A 38 -13.66 -4.69 3.05
C THR A 38 -14.00 -4.71 4.53
N GLY A 39 -13.65 -3.66 5.28
CA GLY A 39 -13.74 -3.64 6.74
C GLY A 39 -12.67 -4.50 7.44
N GLU A 40 -11.68 -5.00 6.69
CA GLU A 40 -10.66 -5.93 7.19
C GLU A 40 -9.32 -5.24 7.45
N ARG A 41 -8.41 -5.92 8.16
CA ARG A 41 -7.09 -5.36 8.52
C ARG A 41 -6.00 -5.54 7.47
N TYR A 42 -6.28 -6.26 6.40
CA TYR A 42 -5.30 -6.52 5.35
C TYR A 42 -5.81 -6.02 4.02
N THR A 43 -4.91 -5.41 3.26
CA THR A 43 -5.22 -4.88 1.94
C THR A 43 -4.08 -5.12 0.96
N VAL A 44 -4.43 -5.33 -0.30
CA VAL A 44 -3.47 -5.39 -1.41
C VAL A 44 -3.65 -4.13 -2.22
N LYS A 45 -2.61 -3.29 -2.29
CA LYS A 45 -2.63 -2.02 -3.02
C LYS A 45 -1.25 -1.75 -3.62
N ARG A 46 -1.17 -0.84 -4.60
CA ARG A 46 0.11 -0.39 -5.14
C ARG A 46 0.71 0.66 -4.20
N TYR A 47 1.94 0.45 -3.76
CA TYR A 47 2.63 1.37 -2.85
C TYR A 47 3.29 2.50 -3.65
N GLU A 48 2.93 3.74 -3.36
CA GLU A 48 3.59 4.94 -3.87
C GLU A 48 4.03 5.79 -2.67
N SER A 49 5.25 6.33 -2.68
CA SER A 49 5.74 7.27 -1.68
C SER A 49 6.40 8.47 -2.34
N GLU A 50 6.19 9.63 -1.71
CA GLU A 50 6.68 10.92 -2.17
C GLU A 50 7.34 11.65 -1.01
N LYS A 51 8.50 12.28 -1.27
CA LYS A 51 9.15 13.15 -0.29
C LYS A 51 8.57 14.55 -0.45
N ALA A 52 7.68 14.95 0.45
CA ALA A 52 7.22 16.31 0.60
C ALA A 52 8.30 17.12 1.33
N VAL A 53 8.72 18.24 0.74
CA VAL A 53 9.64 19.20 1.35
C VAL A 53 8.79 20.30 2.00
N SER A 54 9.00 20.58 3.28
CA SER A 54 8.36 21.73 3.95
C SER A 54 8.85 23.05 3.37
N ASP A 55 8.03 24.11 3.44
CA ASP A 55 8.35 25.45 2.89
C ASP A 55 9.70 26.01 3.39
N ASP A 56 10.13 25.64 4.60
CA ASP A 56 11.41 26.05 5.19
C ASP A 56 12.61 25.21 4.72
N GLY A 57 12.44 24.33 3.72
CA GLY A 57 13.49 23.54 3.07
C GLY A 57 14.18 22.47 3.93
N THR A 58 13.86 22.42 5.23
CA THR A 58 14.64 21.68 6.23
C THR A 58 13.97 20.36 6.64
N TRP A 59 12.65 20.25 6.49
CA TRP A 59 11.89 19.04 6.82
C TRP A 59 11.38 18.31 5.58
N ARG A 60 11.48 16.98 5.61
CA ARG A 60 11.05 16.06 4.55
C ARG A 60 10.05 15.07 5.11
N HIS A 61 8.76 15.29 4.86
CA HIS A 61 7.73 14.30 5.18
C HIS A 61 7.63 13.31 4.02
N VAL A 62 7.64 12.02 4.30
CA VAL A 62 7.26 10.97 3.35
C VAL A 62 5.75 10.79 3.41
N LYS A 63 5.05 11.15 2.33
CA LYS A 63 3.65 10.76 2.13
C LYS A 63 3.64 9.41 1.44
N VAL A 64 2.88 8.46 1.97
CA VAL A 64 2.67 7.15 1.36
C VAL A 64 1.22 7.07 0.89
N THR A 65 1.02 6.59 -0.33
CA THR A 65 -0.29 6.34 -0.91
C THR A 65 -0.39 4.87 -1.30
N LEU A 66 -1.33 4.17 -0.68
CA LEU A 66 -1.74 2.83 -1.08
C LEU A 66 -2.84 2.96 -2.14
N LYS A 67 -2.43 2.84 -3.39
CA LYS A 67 -3.26 3.17 -4.54
C LYS A 67 -3.98 1.93 -5.08
N PRO A 68 -5.31 1.99 -5.25
CA PRO A 68 -6.04 0.95 -5.95
C PRO A 68 -5.73 1.02 -7.45
N MET A 69 -5.71 -0.13 -8.12
CA MET A 69 -5.69 -0.20 -9.59
C MET A 69 -7.09 -0.08 -10.20
N ASN A 70 -8.13 -0.30 -9.39
CA ASN A 70 -9.52 -0.09 -9.79
C ASN A 70 -9.92 1.36 -9.45
N ARG A 71 -10.45 2.08 -10.45
CA ARG A 71 -10.79 3.51 -10.38
C ARG A 71 -12.02 3.80 -9.51
N ASP A 72 -12.82 2.79 -9.20
CA ASP A 72 -14.03 2.95 -8.37
C ASP A 72 -13.68 3.08 -6.88
N PHE A 73 -12.44 2.79 -6.52
CA PHE A 73 -11.95 2.83 -5.15
C PHE A 73 -11.01 4.01 -4.91
N GLN A 74 -11.02 4.49 -3.66
CA GLN A 74 -10.20 5.62 -3.26
C GLN A 74 -8.82 5.16 -2.75
N PRO A 75 -7.74 5.93 -2.98
CA PRO A 75 -6.46 5.68 -2.36
C PRO A 75 -6.51 5.81 -0.84
N ILE A 76 -5.71 5.02 -0.14
CA ILE A 76 -5.45 5.19 1.30
C ILE A 76 -4.17 6.01 1.42
N GLU A 77 -4.28 7.20 1.99
CA GLU A 77 -3.14 8.09 2.22
C GLU A 77 -2.64 7.95 3.66
N LEU A 78 -1.33 7.90 3.81
CA LEU A 78 -0.62 7.74 5.07
C LEU A 78 0.49 8.79 5.15
N THR A 79 0.69 9.34 6.34
CA THR A 79 1.69 10.37 6.62
C THR A 79 2.83 9.83 7.48
N CYS A 80 3.88 10.62 7.73
CA CYS A 80 4.97 10.19 8.62
C CYS A 80 4.51 9.90 10.05
N GLU A 81 3.45 10.55 10.51
CA GLU A 81 2.88 10.31 11.84
C GLU A 81 2.26 8.91 11.93
N ASP A 82 1.99 8.29 10.79
CA ASP A 82 1.46 6.94 10.62
C ASP A 82 2.57 5.87 10.55
N GLU A 83 3.84 6.19 10.80
CA GLU A 83 4.99 5.24 10.67
C GLU A 83 4.91 3.97 11.56
N GLY A 84 3.90 3.84 12.43
CA GLY A 84 3.58 2.61 13.16
C GLY A 84 2.24 1.98 12.84
N SER A 85 1.35 2.68 12.12
CA SER A 85 -0.05 2.29 11.92
C SER A 85 -0.24 1.33 10.75
N VAL A 86 0.78 1.17 9.89
CA VAL A 86 0.80 0.19 8.80
C VAL A 86 2.08 -0.63 8.77
N GLN A 87 1.95 -1.88 8.33
CA GLN A 87 3.09 -2.76 8.09
C GLN A 87 3.00 -3.37 6.70
N VAL A 88 4.02 -3.16 5.88
CA VAL A 88 4.15 -3.88 4.60
C VAL A 88 4.68 -5.28 4.90
N ILE A 89 3.91 -6.30 4.56
CA ILE A 89 4.18 -7.69 4.90
C ILE A 89 4.96 -8.39 3.79
N ALA A 90 4.48 -8.24 2.56
CA ALA A 90 5.00 -8.97 1.41
C ALA A 90 4.69 -8.20 0.12
N GLU A 91 5.42 -8.52 -0.95
CA GLU A 91 5.06 -8.10 -2.30
C GLU A 91 4.25 -9.17 -3.01
N VAL A 92 3.41 -8.77 -3.96
CA VAL A 92 2.78 -9.68 -4.92
C VAL A 92 3.76 -9.93 -6.05
N LEU A 93 4.13 -11.19 -6.26
CA LEU A 93 4.97 -11.62 -7.39
C LEU A 93 4.13 -12.00 -8.61
N GLU A 94 3.05 -12.74 -8.37
CA GLU A 94 2.22 -13.30 -9.44
C GLU A 94 0.78 -13.48 -8.96
N VAL A 95 -0.17 -13.40 -9.91
CA VAL A 95 -1.58 -13.69 -9.70
C VAL A 95 -1.89 -15.01 -10.40
N LEU A 96 -2.38 -15.97 -9.63
CA LEU A 96 -2.73 -17.31 -10.08
C LEU A 96 -4.26 -17.40 -10.13
N GLY A 97 -4.83 -17.19 -11.32
CA GLY A 97 -6.29 -17.25 -11.56
C GLY A 97 -6.82 -16.01 -12.25
#